data_AF-A0A512DVW0-F1
#
_entry.id   AF-A0A512DVW0-F1
#
_cell.length_a   1.000
_cell.length_b   1.000
_cell.length_c   1.000
_cell.angle_alpha   90.00
_cell.angle_beta   90.00
_cell.angle_gamma   90.00
#
_symmetry.space_group_name_H-M   'P 1'
#
loop_
_entity.id
_entity.type
_entity.pdbx_description
1 polymer ?
#
loop_
_entity_poly.entity_id
_entity_poly.type
_entity_poly.pdbx_seq_one_letter_code
_entity_poly.pdbx_strand_id
1 'polypeptide(L)'
;MSQVLKAGARVRYRRGMNTAPEDPEDTEENAAKADPLARLLQCHPETAFDYLEFRRMMAGPAAAFAAERGTPADIEKLGACLRQMEEAHGLDDPSQEAAADAAFHLAIYEASHNEVLIRIMQQFIRMMSEDVFYERTSLYQRRGVRDSFLRQHQAIYHAIAAGNPEAARATADAHLASTMEALREAQRADARLEVALRRQQGAKLVTGKPK
;
A
#
# COMPACT_ATOMS: atom_id res chain seq x y z
N MET A 1 -6.50 -42.51 -8.69
CA MET A 1 -7.68 -42.16 -7.85
C MET A 1 -7.12 -41.80 -6.48
N SER A 2 -7.30 -40.64 -5.85
CA SER A 2 -8.28 -39.57 -6.00
C SER A 2 -7.66 -38.26 -5.47
N GLN A 3 -7.89 -37.16 -6.18
CA GLN A 3 -7.77 -35.79 -5.67
C GLN A 3 -8.87 -35.54 -4.62
N VAL A 4 -8.57 -34.76 -3.57
CA VAL A 4 -9.56 -33.92 -2.87
C VAL A 4 -8.87 -32.63 -2.37
N LEU A 5 -9.02 -31.59 -3.20
CA LEU A 5 -9.39 -30.20 -2.88
C LEU A 5 -9.06 -29.64 -1.47
N LYS A 6 -8.08 -28.73 -1.40
CA LYS A 6 -7.90 -27.78 -0.28
C LYS A 6 -9.00 -26.72 -0.31
N ALA A 7 -9.72 -26.62 0.80
CA ALA A 7 -10.81 -25.70 1.04
C ALA A 7 -10.34 -24.23 1.04
N GLY A 8 -11.15 -23.37 0.42
CA GLY A 8 -10.93 -21.93 0.33
C GLY A 8 -10.87 -21.24 1.69
N ALA A 9 -9.91 -20.35 1.83
CA ALA A 9 -9.80 -19.43 2.95
C ALA A 9 -11.03 -18.50 2.95
N ARG A 10 -11.94 -18.73 3.91
CA ARG A 10 -13.03 -17.83 4.26
C ARG A 10 -12.42 -16.61 4.97
N VAL A 11 -12.22 -15.51 4.26
CA VAL A 11 -11.98 -14.21 4.89
C VAL A 11 -13.31 -13.73 5.47
N ARG A 12 -13.49 -13.90 6.78
CA ARG A 12 -14.61 -13.31 7.53
C ARG A 12 -14.28 -11.85 7.78
N TYR A 13 -15.02 -10.95 7.14
CA TYR A 13 -15.16 -9.57 7.59
C TYR A 13 -15.85 -9.59 8.96
N ARG A 14 -15.09 -9.43 10.05
CA ARG A 14 -15.65 -9.36 11.41
C ARG A 14 -16.14 -7.93 11.63
N ARG A 15 -17.40 -7.70 11.29
CA ARG A 15 -18.16 -6.50 11.66
C ARG A 15 -18.35 -6.49 13.18
N GLY A 16 -17.67 -5.58 13.87
CA GLY A 16 -17.98 -5.07 15.21
C GLY A 16 -18.11 -6.09 16.34
N MET A 17 -17.04 -6.26 17.11
CA MET A 17 -17.13 -6.47 18.56
C MET A 17 -15.95 -5.72 19.19
N ASN A 18 -16.24 -4.56 19.77
CA ASN A 18 -15.42 -4.02 20.85
C ASN A 18 -15.54 -5.00 22.02
N THR A 19 -14.62 -5.96 22.09
CA THR A 19 -14.22 -6.52 23.38
C THR A 19 -13.07 -5.65 23.84
N ALA A 20 -13.34 -4.80 24.83
CA ALA A 20 -12.29 -4.14 25.59
C ALA A 20 -11.30 -5.21 26.10
N PRO A 21 -9.99 -4.94 26.16
CA PRO A 21 -9.07 -5.90 26.76
C PRO A 21 -9.35 -5.95 28.27
N GLU A 22 -9.57 -7.16 28.79
CA GLU A 22 -9.64 -7.45 30.22
C GLU A 22 -8.24 -7.85 30.73
N ASP A 23 -7.25 -6.97 30.60
CA ASP A 23 -5.94 -7.10 31.27
C ASP A 23 -5.67 -5.85 32.12
N PRO A 24 -5.25 -5.99 33.40
CA PRO A 24 -5.12 -4.88 34.34
C PRO A 24 -3.85 -4.02 34.13
N GLU A 25 -3.20 -4.09 32.96
CA GLU A 25 -2.04 -3.25 32.60
C GLU A 25 -2.33 -2.23 31.49
N ASP A 26 -3.58 -2.12 31.01
CA ASP A 26 -4.01 -1.08 30.09
C ASP A 26 -4.30 0.24 30.83
N THR A 27 -3.26 0.89 31.31
CA THR A 27 -3.37 2.25 31.84
C THR A 27 -3.42 3.27 30.68
N GLU A 28 -4.20 4.35 30.84
CA GLU A 28 -4.20 5.53 29.94
C GLU A 28 -2.78 6.07 29.65
N GLU A 29 -1.82 5.77 30.52
CA GLU A 29 -0.40 6.09 30.42
C GLU A 29 0.31 5.37 29.26
N ASN A 30 -0.12 4.16 28.87
CA ASN A 30 0.42 3.43 27.72
C ASN A 30 -0.20 3.90 26.40
N ALA A 31 -1.49 4.27 26.44
CA ALA A 31 -2.19 4.91 25.32
C ALA A 31 -1.65 6.33 25.02
N ALA A 32 -1.05 7.00 26.01
CA ALA A 32 -0.36 8.28 25.87
C ALA A 32 1.05 8.17 25.24
N LYS A 33 1.65 6.96 25.22
CA LYS A 33 2.97 6.70 24.59
C LYS A 33 2.88 6.27 23.13
N ALA A 34 1.72 5.81 22.68
CA ALA A 34 1.50 5.49 21.27
C ALA A 34 1.36 6.79 20.44
N ASP A 35 2.07 6.86 19.31
CA ASP A 35 2.01 7.99 18.39
C ASP A 35 0.54 8.31 18.04
N PRO A 36 0.03 9.53 18.33
CA PRO A 36 -1.36 9.90 18.07
C PRO A 36 -1.81 9.67 16.64
N LEU A 37 -0.92 9.83 15.65
CA LEU A 37 -1.20 9.55 14.25
C LEU A 37 -1.29 8.05 13.99
N ALA A 38 -0.45 7.24 14.64
CA ALA A 38 -0.50 5.78 14.50
C ALA A 38 -1.82 5.25 15.05
N ARG A 39 -2.25 5.78 16.22
CA ARG A 39 -3.56 5.45 16.80
C ARG A 39 -4.72 5.83 15.89
N LEU A 40 -4.68 7.04 15.30
CA LEU A 40 -5.71 7.48 14.35
C LEU A 40 -5.81 6.52 13.16
N LEU A 41 -4.68 6.16 12.56
CA LEU A 41 -4.62 5.25 11.40
C LEU A 41 -5.08 3.83 11.74
N GLN A 42 -4.78 3.34 12.94
CA GLN A 42 -5.19 2.01 13.39
C GLN A 42 -6.68 1.92 13.73
N CYS A 43 -7.26 2.97 14.30
CA CYS A 43 -8.66 2.97 14.74
C CYS A 43 -9.66 3.27 13.61
N HIS A 44 -9.22 3.91 12.53
CA HIS A 44 -10.09 4.43 11.48
C HIS A 44 -9.66 3.91 10.10
N PRO A 45 -10.19 2.77 9.62
CA PRO A 45 -9.83 2.22 8.31
C PRO A 45 -10.09 3.19 7.15
N GLU A 46 -10.97 4.17 7.30
CA GLU A 46 -11.20 5.26 6.34
C GLU A 46 -9.98 6.19 6.14
N THR A 47 -9.14 6.34 7.17
CA THR A 47 -7.94 7.21 7.12
C THR A 47 -6.84 6.65 6.22
N ALA A 48 -7.00 5.41 5.77
CA ALA A 48 -6.22 4.81 4.70
C ALA A 48 -6.19 5.64 3.42
N PHE A 49 -7.37 6.12 3.01
CA PHE A 49 -7.48 6.94 1.81
C PHE A 49 -6.95 8.35 2.04
N ASP A 50 -7.17 8.91 3.22
CA ASP A 50 -6.63 10.23 3.57
C ASP A 50 -5.10 10.23 3.47
N TYR A 51 -4.44 9.16 3.94
CA TYR A 51 -3.01 8.98 3.75
C TYR A 51 -2.62 8.87 2.26
N LEU A 52 -3.35 8.09 1.46
CA LEU A 52 -3.05 7.97 0.03
C LEU A 52 -3.23 9.29 -0.72
N GLU A 53 -4.23 10.09 -0.34
CA GLU A 53 -4.44 11.44 -0.84
C GLU A 53 -3.27 12.36 -0.47
N PHE A 54 -2.86 12.34 0.79
CA PHE A 54 -1.68 13.06 1.25
C PHE A 54 -0.41 12.64 0.49
N ARG A 55 -0.17 11.33 0.36
CA ARG A 55 0.97 10.79 -0.38
C ARG A 55 0.96 11.24 -1.84
N ARG A 56 -0.22 11.29 -2.48
CA ARG A 56 -0.38 11.82 -3.85
C ARG A 56 -0.02 13.30 -3.93
N MET A 57 -0.45 14.11 -2.97
CA MET A 57 -0.09 15.54 -2.92
C MET A 57 1.42 15.76 -2.80
N MET A 58 2.11 14.87 -2.09
CA MET A 58 3.54 15.02 -1.81
C MET A 58 4.45 14.31 -2.82
N ALA A 59 3.99 13.28 -3.54
CA ALA A 59 4.81 12.47 -4.43
C ALA A 59 5.41 13.28 -5.58
N GLY A 60 4.61 14.09 -6.28
CA GLY A 60 5.08 14.94 -7.37
C GLY A 60 6.18 15.92 -6.94
N PRO A 61 5.94 16.78 -5.93
CA PRO A 61 6.97 17.67 -5.39
C PRO A 61 8.22 16.95 -4.90
N ALA A 62 8.07 15.79 -4.25
CA ALA A 62 9.21 14.99 -3.80
C ALA A 62 10.10 14.54 -4.96
N ALA A 63 9.49 14.01 -6.04
CA ALA A 63 10.21 13.57 -7.22
C ALA A 63 10.87 14.75 -7.96
N ALA A 64 10.21 15.91 -8.02
CA ALA A 64 10.79 17.12 -8.58
C ALA A 64 12.05 17.56 -7.82
N PHE A 65 11.97 17.60 -6.48
CA PHE A 65 13.11 17.93 -5.64
C PHE A 65 14.21 16.88 -5.72
N ALA A 66 13.86 15.60 -5.84
CA ALA A 66 14.84 14.54 -6.06
C ALA A 66 15.61 14.72 -7.37
N ALA A 67 14.93 15.13 -8.44
CA ALA A 67 15.58 15.42 -9.72
C ALA A 67 16.45 16.68 -9.66
N GLU A 68 16.06 17.69 -8.88
CA GLU A 68 16.79 18.96 -8.76
C GLU A 68 17.98 18.89 -7.80
N ARG A 69 17.84 18.15 -6.70
CA ARG A 69 18.77 18.16 -5.55
C ARG A 69 19.50 16.85 -5.33
N GLY A 70 19.05 15.77 -5.97
CA GLY A 70 19.61 14.43 -5.79
C GLY A 70 21.10 14.39 -6.11
N THR A 71 21.88 13.81 -5.21
CA THR A 71 23.31 13.59 -5.41
C THR A 71 23.54 12.32 -6.24
N PRO A 72 24.74 12.13 -6.83
CA PRO A 72 25.08 10.88 -7.51
C PRO A 72 24.85 9.62 -6.64
N ALA A 73 25.09 9.72 -5.33
CA ALA A 73 24.83 8.64 -4.38
C ALA A 73 23.33 8.36 -4.21
N ASP A 74 22.49 9.40 -4.21
CA ASP A 74 21.03 9.23 -4.16
C ASP A 74 20.50 8.54 -5.41
N ILE A 75 21.02 8.90 -6.60
CA ILE A 75 20.63 8.28 -7.87
C ILE A 75 21.07 6.82 -7.92
N GLU A 76 22.27 6.50 -7.42
CA GLU A 76 22.74 5.12 -7.29
C GLU A 76 21.84 4.31 -6.35
N LYS A 77 21.49 4.87 -5.20
CA LYS A 77 20.57 4.26 -4.23
C LYS A 77 19.18 4.01 -4.83
N LEU A 78 18.61 5.00 -5.51
CA LEU A 78 17.34 4.86 -6.23
C LEU A 78 17.40 3.74 -7.27
N GLY A 79 18.49 3.66 -8.03
CA GLY A 79 18.71 2.59 -9.00
C GLY A 79 18.82 1.21 -8.34
N ALA A 80 19.45 1.12 -7.17
CA ALA A 80 19.51 -0.11 -6.40
C ALA A 80 18.13 -0.56 -5.89
N CYS A 81 17.32 0.37 -5.37
CA CYS A 81 15.94 0.09 -4.97
C CYS A 81 15.09 -0.36 -6.16
N LEU A 82 15.25 0.25 -7.35
CA LEU A 82 14.54 -0.18 -8.55
C LEU A 82 14.91 -1.61 -8.97
N ARG A 83 16.20 -1.97 -8.93
CA ARG A 83 16.63 -3.35 -9.23
C ARG A 83 16.05 -4.36 -8.25
N GLN A 84 16.01 -4.04 -6.95
CA GLN A 84 15.37 -4.89 -5.95
C GLN A 84 13.88 -5.08 -6.24
N MET A 85 13.20 -4.04 -6.73
CA MET A 85 11.80 -4.14 -7.16
C MET A 85 11.63 -5.03 -8.39
N GLU A 86 12.52 -4.93 -9.38
CA GLU A 86 12.52 -5.80 -10.56
C GLU A 86 12.76 -7.28 -10.19
N GLU A 87 13.69 -7.53 -9.26
CA GLU A 87 13.98 -8.86 -8.71
C GLU A 87 12.76 -9.42 -7.96
N ALA A 88 12.16 -8.64 -7.06
CA ALA A 88 10.92 -9.02 -6.36
C ALA A 88 9.77 -9.29 -7.35
N HIS A 89 9.68 -8.51 -8.42
CA HIS A 89 8.72 -8.72 -9.51
C HIS A 89 8.98 -10.05 -10.26
N GLY A 90 10.19 -10.58 -10.25
CA GLY A 90 10.49 -11.91 -10.80
C GLY A 90 10.01 -13.08 -9.92
N LEU A 91 9.90 -12.87 -8.60
CA LEU A 91 9.61 -13.91 -7.62
C LEU A 91 8.12 -14.21 -7.42
N ASP A 92 7.22 -13.36 -7.92
CA ASP A 92 5.75 -13.45 -7.73
C ASP A 92 5.36 -13.52 -6.23
N ASP A 93 6.11 -12.80 -5.38
CA ASP A 93 5.89 -12.66 -3.94
C ASP A 93 5.40 -11.24 -3.61
N PRO A 94 4.08 -11.04 -3.40
CA PRO A 94 3.50 -9.74 -3.13
C PRO A 94 4.07 -9.03 -1.89
N SER A 95 4.60 -9.78 -0.92
CA SER A 95 5.17 -9.18 0.30
C SER A 95 6.52 -8.52 0.03
N GLN A 96 7.35 -9.17 -0.80
CA GLN A 96 8.64 -8.62 -1.20
C GLN A 96 8.48 -7.42 -2.13
N GLU A 97 7.50 -7.45 -3.03
CA GLU A 97 7.19 -6.29 -3.88
C GLU A 97 6.69 -5.10 -3.07
N ALA A 98 5.81 -5.33 -2.10
CA ALA A 98 5.31 -4.27 -1.23
C ALA A 98 6.45 -3.60 -0.44
N ALA A 99 7.42 -4.40 0.04
CA ALA A 99 8.61 -3.91 0.73
C ALA A 99 9.55 -3.14 -0.22
N ALA A 100 9.79 -3.65 -1.43
CA ALA A 100 10.61 -2.99 -2.43
C ALA A 100 10.00 -1.64 -2.90
N ASP A 101 8.68 -1.58 -3.06
CA ASP A 101 7.95 -0.33 -3.31
C ASP A 101 8.16 0.68 -2.18
N ALA A 102 7.98 0.26 -0.92
CA ALA A 102 8.19 1.15 0.22
C ALA A 102 9.62 1.72 0.26
N ALA A 103 10.62 0.87 0.01
CA ALA A 103 12.02 1.27 -0.05
C ALA A 103 12.29 2.25 -1.21
N PHE A 104 11.74 2.01 -2.40
CA PHE A 104 11.89 2.89 -3.55
C PHE A 104 11.30 4.29 -3.28
N HIS A 105 10.08 4.36 -2.74
CA HIS A 105 9.47 5.64 -2.39
C HIS A 105 10.23 6.37 -1.28
N LEU A 106 10.72 5.66 -0.27
CA LEU A 106 11.57 6.25 0.76
C LEU A 106 12.83 6.88 0.15
N ALA A 107 13.49 6.18 -0.77
CA ALA A 107 14.66 6.70 -1.46
C ALA A 107 14.35 7.98 -2.27
N ILE A 108 13.16 8.11 -2.87
CA ILE A 108 12.73 9.36 -3.53
C ILE A 108 12.61 10.49 -2.51
N TYR A 109 11.96 10.23 -1.36
CA TYR A 109 11.82 11.25 -0.32
C TYR A 109 13.18 11.68 0.23
N GLU A 110 14.12 10.75 0.44
CA GLU A 110 15.48 11.06 0.89
C GLU A 110 16.24 11.89 -0.16
N ALA A 111 16.17 11.50 -1.43
CA ALA A 111 16.76 12.25 -2.54
C ALA A 111 16.16 13.66 -2.71
N SER A 112 14.97 13.93 -2.18
CA SER A 112 14.36 15.28 -2.21
C SER A 112 15.09 16.30 -1.34
N HIS A 113 15.97 15.85 -0.43
CA HIS A 113 16.70 16.69 0.53
C HIS A 113 15.79 17.68 1.27
N ASN A 114 14.55 17.26 1.56
CA ASN A 114 13.59 18.01 2.36
C ASN A 114 13.37 17.26 3.68
N GLU A 115 14.15 17.63 4.70
CA GLU A 115 14.16 16.94 6.00
C GLU A 115 12.76 16.76 6.60
N VAL A 116 11.91 17.79 6.53
CA VAL A 116 10.55 17.71 7.08
C VAL A 116 9.74 16.63 6.34
N LEU A 117 9.79 16.63 5.01
CA LEU A 117 9.11 15.63 4.19
C LEU A 117 9.65 14.22 4.48
N ILE A 118 10.97 14.07 4.59
CA ILE A 118 11.63 12.79 4.88
C ILE A 118 11.10 12.23 6.20
N ARG A 119 11.12 13.01 7.29
CA ARG A 119 10.68 12.55 8.61
C ARG A 119 9.20 12.16 8.62
N ILE A 120 8.34 12.97 7.99
CA ILE A 120 6.90 12.70 7.90
C ILE A 120 6.66 11.41 7.13
N MET A 121 7.24 11.26 5.94
CA MET A 121 7.00 10.08 5.10
C MET A 121 7.64 8.81 5.69
N GLN A 122 8.80 8.91 6.34
CA GLN A 122 9.39 7.81 7.10
C GLN A 122 8.45 7.31 8.20
N GLN A 123 7.79 8.22 8.91
CA GLN A 123 6.86 7.85 9.96
C GLN A 123 5.63 7.13 9.39
N PHE A 124 5.05 7.66 8.31
CA PHE A 124 3.94 6.98 7.64
C PHE A 124 4.32 5.60 7.11
N ILE A 125 5.48 5.46 6.45
CA ILE A 125 5.93 4.16 5.91
C ILE A 125 6.11 3.13 7.04
N ARG A 126 6.66 3.52 8.20
CA ARG A 126 6.76 2.63 9.37
C ARG A 126 5.38 2.19 9.88
N MET A 127 4.48 3.15 10.13
CA MET A 127 3.12 2.86 10.58
C MET A 127 2.38 1.91 9.64
N MET A 128 2.59 2.04 8.33
CA MET A 128 1.96 1.16 7.34
C MET A 128 2.58 -0.24 7.29
N SER A 129 3.87 -0.36 7.60
CA SER A 129 4.60 -1.63 7.57
C SER A 129 4.29 -2.50 8.79
N GLU A 130 3.91 -1.88 9.91
CA GLU A 130 3.82 -2.57 11.20
C GLU A 130 2.49 -3.30 11.44
N ASP A 131 1.32 -2.82 10.98
CA ASP A 131 0.07 -3.60 11.18
C ASP A 131 -1.19 -3.13 10.43
N VAL A 132 -1.12 -2.16 9.50
CA VAL A 132 -2.34 -1.42 9.09
C VAL A 132 -2.74 -1.53 7.61
N PHE A 133 -1.83 -1.87 6.67
CA PHE A 133 -2.16 -1.81 5.24
C PHE A 133 -1.95 -3.10 4.47
N TYR A 134 -2.96 -3.97 4.59
CA TYR A 134 -3.22 -5.12 3.72
C TYR A 134 -3.52 -4.75 2.25
N GLU A 135 -3.68 -3.45 1.94
CA GLU A 135 -4.12 -2.95 0.63
C GLU A 135 -3.05 -3.03 -0.46
N ARG A 136 -1.77 -2.87 -0.09
CA ARG A 136 -0.65 -2.90 -1.04
C ARG A 136 -0.45 -4.29 -1.62
N THR A 137 -0.50 -5.30 -0.75
CA THR A 137 -0.43 -6.72 -1.12
C THR A 137 -1.58 -7.11 -2.06
N SER A 138 -2.78 -6.55 -1.87
CA SER A 138 -3.94 -6.79 -2.74
C SER A 138 -3.75 -6.27 -4.17
N LEU A 139 -3.07 -5.12 -4.34
CA LEU A 139 -2.73 -4.60 -5.67
C LEU A 139 -1.73 -5.51 -6.39
N TYR A 140 -0.71 -5.97 -5.67
CA TYR A 140 0.36 -6.82 -6.21
C TYR A 140 -0.11 -8.24 -6.55
N GLN A 141 -1.25 -8.69 -6.02
CA GLN A 141 -1.91 -9.95 -6.44
C GLN A 141 -2.51 -9.90 -7.86
N ARG A 142 -2.66 -8.71 -8.46
CA ARG A 142 -3.30 -8.53 -9.78
C ARG A 142 -2.24 -8.32 -10.86
N ARG A 143 -1.87 -9.41 -11.56
CA ARG A 143 -0.78 -9.43 -12.56
C ARG A 143 -0.75 -8.25 -13.55
N GLY A 144 -1.88 -7.85 -14.13
CA GLY A 144 -1.92 -6.73 -15.09
C GLY A 144 -1.62 -5.34 -14.47
N VAL A 145 -1.96 -5.15 -13.19
CA VAL A 145 -1.68 -3.91 -12.44
C VAL A 145 -0.20 -3.85 -12.07
N ARG A 146 0.33 -4.99 -11.64
CA ARG A 146 1.73 -5.22 -11.25
C ARG A 146 2.73 -4.77 -12.31
N ASP A 147 2.58 -5.26 -13.55
CA ASP A 147 3.47 -4.91 -14.66
C ASP A 147 3.39 -3.42 -15.02
N SER A 148 2.19 -2.83 -14.88
CA SER A 148 2.00 -1.39 -15.11
C SER A 148 2.73 -0.56 -14.06
N PHE A 149 2.66 -0.94 -12.79
CA PHE A 149 3.34 -0.23 -11.71
C PHE A 149 4.85 -0.30 -11.84
N LEU A 150 5.42 -1.46 -12.17
CA LEU A 150 6.87 -1.56 -12.40
C LEU A 150 7.34 -0.58 -13.49
N ARG A 151 6.62 -0.50 -14.62
CA ARG A 151 6.93 0.48 -15.69
C ARG A 151 6.81 1.92 -15.22
N GLN A 152 5.85 2.23 -14.35
CA GLN A 152 5.69 3.57 -13.78
C GLN A 152 6.86 3.92 -12.85
N HIS A 153 7.30 3.00 -11.99
CA HIS A 153 8.47 3.19 -11.14
C HIS A 153 9.76 3.40 -11.96
N GLN A 154 9.95 2.61 -13.02
CA GLN A 154 11.05 2.83 -13.98
C GLN A 154 11.00 4.23 -14.59
N ALA A 155 9.83 4.69 -15.02
CA ALA A 155 9.67 6.03 -15.60
C ALA A 155 10.02 7.15 -14.60
N ILE A 156 9.61 7.01 -13.33
CA ILE A 156 9.96 7.95 -12.26
C ILE A 156 11.48 7.99 -12.06
N TYR A 157 12.12 6.81 -11.93
CA TYR A 157 13.57 6.73 -11.78
C TYR A 157 14.30 7.42 -12.92
N HIS A 158 13.93 7.13 -14.18
CA HIS A 158 14.57 7.74 -15.33
C HIS A 158 14.39 9.25 -15.39
N ALA A 159 13.23 9.76 -15.01
CA ALA A 159 12.99 11.20 -14.96
C ALA A 159 13.84 11.89 -13.87
N ILE A 160 13.98 11.27 -12.70
CA ILE A 160 14.85 11.75 -11.62
C ILE A 160 16.33 11.69 -12.04
N ALA A 161 16.78 10.55 -12.56
CA ALA A 161 18.17 10.35 -12.99
C ALA A 161 18.58 11.27 -14.15
N ALA A 162 17.62 11.67 -14.99
CA ALA A 162 17.85 12.66 -16.05
C ALA A 162 17.92 14.11 -15.53
N GLY A 163 17.70 14.35 -14.23
CA GLY A 163 17.67 15.68 -13.64
C GLY A 163 16.57 16.57 -14.21
N ASN A 164 15.40 15.99 -14.54
CA ASN A 164 14.26 16.72 -15.10
C ASN A 164 13.12 16.81 -14.06
N PRO A 165 13.01 17.92 -13.31
CA PRO A 165 12.01 18.07 -12.25
C PRO A 165 10.56 18.04 -12.75
N GLU A 166 10.28 18.61 -13.92
CA GLU A 166 8.93 18.63 -14.50
C GLU A 166 8.48 17.22 -14.88
N ALA A 167 9.34 16.45 -15.55
CA ALA A 167 9.06 15.07 -15.91
C ALA A 167 8.95 14.18 -14.68
N ALA A 168 9.82 14.36 -13.68
CA ALA A 168 9.80 13.59 -12.43
C ALA A 168 8.49 13.84 -11.66
N ARG A 169 8.05 15.09 -11.57
CA ARG A 169 6.76 15.44 -10.98
C ARG A 169 5.60 14.77 -11.72
N ALA A 170 5.52 14.97 -13.03
CA ALA A 170 4.40 14.47 -13.83
C ALA A 170 4.29 12.94 -13.77
N THR A 171 5.41 12.23 -13.83
CA THR A 171 5.43 10.77 -13.74
C THR A 171 5.02 10.26 -12.35
N ALA A 172 5.49 10.90 -11.28
CA ALA A 172 5.11 10.55 -9.91
C ALA A 172 3.62 10.84 -9.63
N ASP A 173 3.11 11.99 -10.09
CA ASP A 173 1.69 12.36 -9.96
C ASP A 173 0.78 11.35 -10.69
N ALA A 174 1.19 10.94 -11.91
CA ALA A 174 0.46 9.95 -12.70
C ALA A 174 0.48 8.56 -12.03
N HIS A 175 1.61 8.14 -11.46
CA HIS A 175 1.73 6.87 -10.75
C HIS A 175 0.80 6.81 -9.52
N LEU A 176 0.78 7.85 -8.68
CA LEU A 176 -0.10 7.89 -7.51
C LEU A 176 -1.58 7.97 -7.90
N ALA A 177 -1.91 8.70 -8.98
CA ALA A 177 -3.28 8.70 -9.50
C ALA A 177 -3.72 7.30 -9.98
N SER A 178 -2.85 6.60 -10.73
CA SER A 178 -3.08 5.21 -11.17
C SER A 178 -3.23 4.25 -9.99
N THR A 179 -2.41 4.42 -8.95
CA THR A 179 -2.48 3.63 -7.71
C THR A 179 -3.82 3.81 -7.00
N MET A 180 -4.27 5.06 -6.83
CA MET A 180 -5.56 5.36 -6.21
C MET A 180 -6.74 4.77 -7.01
N GLU A 181 -6.69 4.83 -8.34
CA GLU A 181 -7.72 4.25 -9.20
C GLU A 181 -7.77 2.72 -9.08
N ALA A 182 -6.61 2.07 -9.11
CA ALA A 182 -6.49 0.62 -8.95
C ALA A 182 -7.04 0.15 -7.60
N LEU A 183 -6.77 0.89 -6.51
CA LEU A 183 -7.31 0.60 -5.17
C LEU A 183 -8.83 0.74 -5.12
N ARG A 184 -9.37 1.83 -5.67
CA ARG A 184 -10.82 2.04 -5.73
C ARG A 184 -11.51 0.93 -6.53
N GLU A 185 -10.93 0.49 -7.64
CA GLU A 185 -11.50 -0.62 -8.41
C GLU A 185 -11.37 -1.96 -7.68
N ALA A 186 -10.28 -2.18 -6.94
CA ALA A 186 -10.12 -3.36 -6.10
C ALA A 186 -11.22 -3.45 -5.05
N GLN A 187 -11.46 -2.37 -4.30
CA GLN A 187 -12.51 -2.31 -3.28
C GLN A 187 -13.92 -2.51 -3.86
N ARG A 188 -14.20 -1.90 -5.03
CA ARG A 188 -15.48 -2.12 -5.72
C ARG A 188 -15.65 -3.58 -6.12
N ALA A 189 -14.60 -4.23 -6.62
CA ALA A 189 -14.63 -5.64 -6.97
C ALA A 189 -14.91 -6.53 -5.73
N ASP A 190 -14.27 -6.24 -4.61
CA ASP A 190 -14.43 -6.98 -3.37
C ASP A 190 -15.85 -6.83 -2.80
N ALA A 191 -16.40 -5.61 -2.83
CA ALA A 191 -17.78 -5.35 -2.44
C ALA A 191 -18.80 -6.09 -3.33
N ARG A 192 -18.56 -6.14 -4.65
CA ARG A 192 -19.41 -6.91 -5.59
C ARG A 192 -19.35 -8.41 -5.28
N LEU A 193 -18.16 -8.94 -5.00
CA LEU A 193 -17.96 -10.34 -4.63
C LEU A 193 -18.70 -10.67 -3.33
N GLU A 194 -18.60 -9.81 -2.32
CA GLU A 194 -19.29 -10.00 -1.04
C GLU A 194 -20.81 -10.08 -1.22
N VAL A 195 -21.40 -9.16 -2.00
CA VAL A 195 -22.83 -9.17 -2.31
C VAL A 195 -23.22 -10.45 -3.06
N ALA A 196 -22.43 -10.90 -4.03
CA ALA A 196 -22.68 -12.14 -4.75
C ALA A 196 -22.64 -13.38 -3.84
N LEU A 197 -21.64 -13.47 -2.95
CA LEU A 197 -21.50 -14.56 -1.99
C LEU A 197 -22.68 -14.60 -1.01
N ARG A 198 -23.13 -13.44 -0.51
CA ARG A 198 -24.31 -13.36 0.37
C ARG A 198 -25.58 -13.84 -0.34
N ARG A 199 -25.78 -13.45 -1.60
CA ARG A 199 -26.91 -13.92 -2.42
C ARG A 199 -26.87 -15.44 -2.62
N GLN A 200 -25.70 -16.01 -2.89
CA GLN A 200 -25.53 -17.45 -3.07
C GLN A 200 -25.78 -18.24 -1.78
N GLN A 201 -25.35 -17.71 -0.63
CA GLN A 201 -25.61 -18.32 0.69
C GLN A 201 -27.10 -18.23 1.06
N GLY A 202 -27.75 -17.10 0.82
CA GLY A 202 -29.20 -16.93 1.01
C GLY A 202 -30.02 -17.86 0.12
N ALA A 203 -29.65 -18.02 -1.15
CA ALA A 203 -30.30 -18.94 -2.07
C ALA A 203 -30.18 -20.41 -1.61
N LYS A 204 -29.01 -20.83 -1.11
CA LYS A 204 -28.79 -22.18 -0.56
C LYS A 204 -29.65 -22.48 0.68
N LEU A 205 -29.92 -21.47 1.52
CA LEU A 205 -30.78 -21.61 2.70
C LEU A 205 -32.27 -21.75 2.32
N VAL A 206 -32.71 -21.10 1.24
CA VAL A 206 -34.11 -21.17 0.75
C VAL A 206 -34.41 -22.49 0.02
N THR A 207 -33.42 -23.08 -0.65
CA THR A 207 -33.60 -24.34 -1.41
C THR A 207 -33.46 -25.62 -0.58
N GLY A 208 -33.05 -25.52 0.69
CA GLY A 208 -32.92 -26.66 1.60
C GLY A 208 -34.26 -27.04 2.26
N LYS A 209 -35.17 -27.67 1.53
CA LYS A 209 -36.34 -28.35 2.16
C LYS A 209 -35.89 -29.70 2.74
N PRO A 210 -36.21 -30.01 4.02
CA PRO A 210 -35.99 -31.35 4.56
C PRO A 210 -36.93 -32.36 3.87
N LYS A 211 -36.38 -33.54 3.54
CA LYS A 211 -37.16 -34.73 3.19
C LYS A 211 -37.77 -35.36 4.44
#